data_AF-A0A812P360-F1
#
_entry.id   AF-A0A812P360-F1
#
_cell.length_a   1.000
_cell.length_b   1.000
_cell.length_c   1.000
_cell.angle_alpha   90.00
_cell.angle_beta   90.00
_cell.angle_gamma   90.00
#
_symmetry.space_group_name_H-M   'P 1'
#
loop_
_entity.id
_entity.type
_entity.pdbx_description
1 polymer ?
#
loop_
_entity_poly.entity_id
_entity_poly.type
_entity_poly.pdbx_seq_one_letter_code
_entity_poly.pdbx_strand_id
1 'polypeptide(L)'
;VSTCVAKDLTMTYERLFAGPAAEVRRQWGELEAEAKRGTAVLLLGLPLPVSTSTEEQVAEGARHAEMPQSDAELASVAKLLLKHGVSVQKAGLIAAQLTGQPVERAHEVVKPLALRGGHSNRADASPHSDQADGAAKLSNPQLPASNCSRTLHLINLGRYSTEEEVTAALDQLGVHGELSLAETHLGGRIAFLRFASPEEASRARNAINLGDLRLGGQRPVVAGWARRDRWLS
;
A
#
# COMPACT_ATOMS: atom_id res chain seq x y z
N VAL A 1 -3.18 -40.20 -2.89
CA VAL A 1 -3.91 -39.97 -4.16
C VAL A 1 -4.85 -38.78 -3.96
N SER A 2 -4.41 -37.59 -4.36
CA SER A 2 -5.24 -36.45 -4.81
C SER A 2 -4.32 -35.25 -4.98
N THR A 3 -3.89 -35.10 -6.23
CA THR A 3 -3.14 -34.00 -6.81
C THR A 3 -4.08 -32.90 -7.32
N CYS A 4 -3.53 -31.69 -7.49
CA CYS A 4 -3.96 -30.61 -8.39
C CYS A 4 -5.10 -29.68 -7.93
N VAL A 5 -4.75 -28.53 -7.33
CA VAL A 5 -5.34 -27.20 -7.67
C VAL A 5 -4.27 -26.12 -7.38
N ALA A 6 -3.34 -25.90 -8.31
CA ALA A 6 -2.37 -24.79 -8.20
C ALA A 6 -1.86 -24.28 -9.57
N LYS A 7 -2.56 -24.57 -10.66
CA LYS A 7 -2.16 -24.17 -12.02
C LYS A 7 -3.04 -23.12 -12.69
N ASP A 8 -4.15 -22.70 -12.09
CA ASP A 8 -5.11 -21.81 -12.77
C ASP A 8 -4.98 -20.31 -12.48
N LEU A 9 -4.19 -19.89 -11.50
CA LEU A 9 -4.09 -18.46 -11.16
C LEU A 9 -3.14 -17.67 -12.08
N THR A 10 -2.25 -18.34 -12.82
CA THR A 10 -1.35 -17.67 -13.76
C THR A 10 -2.01 -17.41 -15.12
N MET A 11 -2.96 -18.26 -15.54
CA MET A 11 -3.68 -18.07 -16.81
C MET A 11 -4.73 -16.95 -16.78
N THR A 12 -5.22 -16.57 -15.60
CA THR A 12 -6.20 -15.47 -15.47
C THR A 12 -5.57 -14.11 -15.75
N TYR A 13 -4.26 -13.97 -15.50
CA TYR A 13 -3.52 -12.71 -15.64
C TYR A 13 -3.30 -12.31 -17.10
N GLU A 14 -3.01 -13.25 -18.00
CA GLU A 14 -2.86 -12.96 -19.44
C GLU A 14 -4.20 -12.64 -20.13
N ARG A 15 -5.32 -13.22 -19.67
CA ARG A 15 -6.64 -12.96 -20.25
C ARG A 15 -7.26 -11.62 -19.84
N LEU A 16 -6.94 -11.12 -18.65
CA LEU A 16 -7.48 -9.86 -18.12
C LEU A 16 -6.94 -8.62 -18.85
N PHE A 17 -5.79 -8.71 -19.51
CA PHE A 17 -5.13 -7.56 -20.15
C PHE A 17 -4.85 -7.73 -21.66
N ALA A 18 -5.31 -8.84 -22.26
CA ALA A 18 -5.25 -9.06 -23.72
C ALA A 18 -6.63 -9.01 -24.41
N GLY A 19 -7.71 -8.67 -23.69
CA GLY A 19 -9.08 -8.68 -24.20
C GLY A 19 -9.67 -7.27 -24.43
N PRO A 20 -10.69 -7.15 -25.32
CA PRO A 20 -11.39 -5.87 -25.53
C PRO A 20 -12.03 -5.36 -24.23
N ALA A 21 -12.11 -4.03 -24.06
CA ALA A 21 -12.51 -3.35 -22.82
C ALA A 21 -13.83 -3.84 -22.17
N ALA A 22 -14.72 -4.47 -22.94
CA ALA A 22 -15.94 -5.09 -22.43
C ALA A 22 -15.65 -6.32 -21.55
N GLU A 23 -14.62 -7.10 -21.87
CA GLU A 23 -14.22 -8.32 -21.13
C GLU A 23 -13.62 -7.94 -19.77
N VAL A 24 -12.80 -6.88 -19.74
CA VAL A 24 -12.21 -6.33 -18.51
C VAL A 24 -13.29 -5.81 -17.56
N ARG A 25 -14.31 -5.12 -18.09
CA ARG A 25 -15.45 -4.64 -17.29
C ARG A 25 -16.30 -5.78 -16.72
N ARG A 26 -16.50 -6.85 -17.49
CA ARG A 26 -17.20 -8.06 -17.02
C ARG A 26 -16.44 -8.71 -15.85
N GLN A 27 -15.13 -8.90 -16.02
CA GLN A 27 -14.28 -9.52 -15.01
C GLN A 27 -14.12 -8.64 -13.76
N TRP A 28 -14.14 -7.31 -13.92
CA TRP A 28 -14.20 -6.37 -12.80
C TRP A 28 -15.51 -6.47 -12.00
N GLY A 29 -16.65 -6.60 -12.69
CA GLY A 29 -17.95 -6.81 -12.03
C GLY A 29 -18.02 -8.11 -11.24
N GLU A 30 -17.40 -9.18 -11.74
CA GLU A 30 -17.27 -10.47 -11.04
C GLU A 30 -16.40 -10.33 -9.77
N LEU A 31 -15.25 -9.65 -9.87
CA LEU A 31 -14.38 -9.34 -8.73
C LEU A 31 -15.04 -8.45 -7.68
N GLU A 32 -15.84 -7.46 -8.09
CA GLU A 32 -16.56 -6.59 -7.17
C GLU A 32 -17.68 -7.35 -6.43
N ALA A 33 -18.36 -8.28 -7.12
CA ALA A 33 -19.36 -9.17 -6.52
C ALA A 33 -18.72 -10.20 -5.55
N GLU A 34 -17.45 -10.56 -5.76
CA GLU A 34 -16.70 -11.47 -4.90
C GLU A 34 -16.06 -10.75 -3.70
N ALA A 35 -15.62 -9.49 -3.89
CA ALA A 35 -15.20 -8.60 -2.81
C ALA A 35 -16.36 -8.27 -1.86
N LYS A 36 -17.58 -8.05 -2.38
CA LYS A 36 -18.80 -7.89 -1.57
C LYS A 36 -19.18 -9.16 -0.79
N ARG A 37 -18.71 -10.33 -1.23
CA ARG A 37 -18.87 -11.61 -0.53
C ARG A 37 -17.79 -11.88 0.52
N GLY A 38 -16.85 -10.94 0.71
CA GLY A 38 -15.87 -10.96 1.80
C GLY A 38 -14.61 -11.78 1.54
N THR A 39 -14.36 -12.21 0.30
CA THR A 39 -13.29 -13.19 0.00
C THR A 39 -12.13 -12.64 -0.84
N ALA A 40 -12.13 -11.36 -1.25
CA ALA A 40 -11.06 -10.83 -2.11
C ALA A 40 -10.04 -9.96 -1.36
N VAL A 41 -8.77 -10.37 -1.42
CA VAL A 41 -7.58 -9.63 -1.04
C VAL A 41 -7.32 -8.54 -2.07
N LEU A 42 -7.24 -7.27 -1.63
CA LEU A 42 -6.86 -6.12 -2.45
C LEU A 42 -5.46 -6.32 -3.04
N LEU A 43 -5.39 -6.70 -4.32
CA LEU A 43 -4.19 -6.66 -5.15
C LEU A 43 -3.95 -5.23 -5.65
N LEU A 44 -3.25 -4.42 -4.86
CA LEU A 44 -2.64 -3.17 -5.32
C LEU A 44 -1.15 -3.22 -5.04
N GLY A 45 -0.40 -3.72 -6.02
CA GLY A 45 1.07 -3.78 -5.96
C GLY A 45 1.65 -4.69 -7.04
N LEU A 46 1.54 -4.29 -8.31
CA LEU A 46 2.37 -4.88 -9.38
C LEU A 46 2.91 -3.76 -10.30
N PRO A 47 4.19 -3.81 -10.68
CA PRO A 47 4.79 -2.89 -11.65
C PRO A 47 4.36 -3.26 -13.07
N LEU A 48 4.10 -2.24 -13.91
CA LEU A 48 3.88 -2.41 -15.34
C LEU A 48 5.22 -2.76 -16.04
N PRO A 49 5.28 -3.74 -16.95
CA PRO A 49 6.45 -3.96 -17.78
C PRO A 49 6.57 -2.83 -18.81
N VAL A 50 7.72 -2.15 -18.83
CA VAL A 50 8.09 -1.23 -19.90
C VAL A 50 8.60 -2.08 -21.07
N SER A 51 7.72 -2.43 -21.99
CA SER A 51 8.13 -3.02 -23.28
C SER A 51 8.67 -1.90 -24.17
N THR A 52 9.97 -1.95 -24.47
CA THR A 52 10.56 -1.24 -25.59
C THR A 52 10.07 -1.90 -26.88
N SER A 53 8.90 -1.47 -27.36
CA SER A 53 8.40 -1.84 -28.68
C SER A 53 8.55 -0.64 -29.62
N THR A 54 9.16 -0.92 -30.77
CA THR A 54 9.46 -0.02 -31.89
C THR A 54 8.26 0.81 -32.34
N GLU A 55 8.53 2.07 -32.72
CA GLU A 55 7.62 3.17 -33.06
C GLU A 55 6.52 2.91 -34.13
N GLU A 56 6.40 1.69 -34.66
CA GLU A 56 5.57 1.41 -35.85
C GLU A 56 4.22 0.71 -35.55
N GLN A 57 3.90 0.42 -34.28
CA GLN A 57 2.59 -0.17 -33.90
C GLN A 57 1.65 0.78 -33.14
N VAL A 58 1.99 2.07 -33.02
CA VAL A 58 1.19 3.05 -32.27
C VAL A 58 0.06 3.69 -33.11
N ALA A 59 0.03 3.49 -34.44
CA ALA A 59 -0.94 4.15 -35.31
C ALA A 59 -2.32 3.45 -35.41
N GLU A 60 -2.45 2.16 -35.09
CA GLU A 60 -3.69 1.39 -35.33
C GLU A 60 -4.59 1.28 -34.09
N GLY A 61 -4.10 1.63 -32.89
CA GLY A 61 -4.86 1.54 -31.63
C GLY A 61 -5.64 2.80 -31.23
N ALA A 62 -5.48 3.91 -31.95
CA ALA A 62 -5.93 5.23 -31.51
C ALA A 62 -7.42 5.55 -31.82
N ARG A 63 -8.20 4.62 -32.37
CA ARG A 63 -9.60 4.91 -32.79
C ARG A 63 -10.69 4.41 -31.84
N HIS A 64 -10.33 3.83 -30.70
CA HIS A 64 -11.30 3.32 -29.71
C HIS A 64 -10.90 3.58 -28.25
N ALA A 65 -10.64 4.83 -27.85
CA ALA A 65 -10.51 5.15 -26.41
C ALA A 65 -10.74 6.62 -26.02
N GLU A 66 -11.37 7.46 -26.83
CA GLU A 66 -11.77 8.81 -26.38
C GLU A 66 -13.13 8.77 -25.67
N MET A 67 -13.20 8.08 -24.53
CA MET A 67 -14.17 8.46 -23.51
C MET A 67 -13.45 9.34 -22.50
N PRO A 68 -13.83 10.62 -22.34
CA PRO A 68 -13.30 11.42 -21.26
C PRO A 68 -13.71 10.77 -19.94
N GLN A 69 -12.75 10.10 -19.28
CA GLN A 69 -12.94 9.63 -17.92
C GLN A 69 -13.24 10.86 -17.07
N SER A 70 -14.47 10.94 -16.57
CA SER A 70 -14.99 12.18 -16.00
C SER A 70 -14.32 12.49 -14.66
N ASP A 71 -14.10 13.78 -14.38
CA ASP A 71 -13.62 14.26 -13.07
C ASP A 71 -14.45 13.69 -11.88
N ALA A 72 -15.68 13.24 -12.13
CA ALA A 72 -16.55 12.58 -11.15
C ALA A 72 -16.04 11.19 -10.72
N GLU A 73 -15.45 10.41 -11.62
CA GLU A 73 -14.85 9.11 -11.30
C GLU A 73 -13.61 9.30 -10.42
N LEU A 74 -12.73 10.22 -10.82
CA LEU A 74 -11.55 10.62 -10.05
C LEU A 74 -11.92 11.10 -8.64
N ALA A 75 -12.95 11.94 -8.52
CA ALA A 75 -13.44 12.40 -7.23
C ALA A 75 -14.03 11.27 -6.37
N SER A 76 -14.68 10.28 -6.98
CA SER A 76 -15.27 9.13 -6.28
C SER A 76 -14.19 8.18 -5.73
N VAL A 77 -13.18 7.87 -6.54
CA VAL A 77 -12.01 7.08 -6.12
C VAL A 77 -11.24 7.79 -5.01
N ALA A 78 -10.97 9.09 -5.18
CA ALA A 78 -10.29 9.91 -4.18
C ALA A 78 -11.03 9.92 -2.82
N LYS A 79 -12.36 10.10 -2.83
CA LYS A 79 -13.19 10.04 -1.61
C LYS A 79 -13.07 8.69 -0.91
N LEU A 80 -13.11 7.59 -1.66
CA LEU A 80 -12.99 6.25 -1.09
C LEU A 80 -11.62 6.05 -0.42
N LEU A 81 -10.54 6.41 -1.10
CA LEU A 81 -9.17 6.30 -0.56
C LEU A 81 -8.99 7.12 0.73
N LEU A 82 -9.48 8.37 0.74
CA LEU A 82 -9.42 9.23 1.92
C LEU A 82 -10.27 8.68 3.07
N LYS A 83 -11.47 8.14 2.79
CA LYS A 83 -12.34 7.49 3.79
C LYS A 83 -11.63 6.30 4.48
N HIS A 84 -10.74 5.61 3.77
CA HIS A 84 -9.93 4.50 4.31
C HIS A 84 -8.60 4.93 4.93
N GLY A 85 -8.38 6.24 5.16
CA GLY A 85 -7.21 6.76 5.86
C GLY A 85 -5.93 6.80 5.02
N VAL A 86 -6.04 6.69 3.68
CA VAL A 86 -4.90 6.88 2.79
C VAL A 86 -4.49 8.35 2.80
N SER A 87 -3.19 8.64 2.93
CA SER A 87 -2.70 10.02 2.92
C SER A 87 -3.02 10.72 1.59
N VAL A 88 -3.23 12.04 1.62
CA VAL A 88 -3.57 12.86 0.44
C VAL A 88 -2.60 12.64 -0.72
N GLN A 89 -1.30 12.54 -0.41
CA GLN A 89 -0.25 12.29 -1.40
C GLN A 89 -0.41 10.91 -2.06
N LYS A 90 -0.61 9.86 -1.26
CA LYS A 90 -0.77 8.50 -1.76
C LYS A 90 -2.12 8.31 -2.49
N ALA A 91 -3.17 8.97 -2.01
CA ALA A 91 -4.49 8.94 -2.62
C ALA A 91 -4.48 9.57 -4.02
N GLY A 92 -3.72 10.67 -4.24
CA GLY A 92 -3.56 11.27 -5.56
C GLY A 92 -2.88 10.35 -6.57
N LEU A 93 -1.78 9.71 -6.17
CA LEU A 93 -1.07 8.75 -7.03
C LEU A 93 -1.94 7.55 -7.42
N ILE A 94 -2.63 6.95 -6.43
CA ILE A 94 -3.50 5.79 -6.69
C ILE A 94 -4.70 6.21 -7.56
N ALA A 95 -5.31 7.36 -7.30
CA ALA A 95 -6.45 7.83 -8.07
C ALA A 95 -6.06 8.16 -9.52
N ALA A 96 -4.90 8.78 -9.76
CA ALA A 96 -4.36 9.00 -11.10
C ALA A 96 -4.19 7.69 -11.87
N GLN A 97 -3.54 6.69 -11.25
CA GLN A 97 -3.30 5.39 -11.87
C GLN A 97 -4.60 4.64 -12.21
N LEU A 98 -5.59 4.67 -11.32
CA LEU A 98 -6.87 3.97 -11.52
C LEU A 98 -7.77 4.64 -12.56
N THR A 99 -7.60 5.95 -12.79
CA THR A 99 -8.49 6.73 -13.67
C THR A 99 -7.81 7.21 -14.94
N GLY A 100 -6.56 6.82 -15.19
CA GLY A 100 -5.79 7.28 -16.36
C GLY A 100 -5.51 8.79 -16.39
N GLN A 101 -5.80 9.52 -15.30
CA GLN A 101 -5.66 10.97 -15.22
C GLN A 101 -4.22 11.36 -14.85
N PRO A 102 -3.74 12.54 -15.29
CA PRO A 102 -2.47 13.09 -14.83
C PRO A 102 -2.43 13.23 -13.30
N VAL A 103 -1.25 13.00 -12.72
CA VAL A 103 -1.04 13.01 -11.27
C VAL A 103 -1.34 14.38 -10.68
N GLU A 104 -0.99 15.45 -11.38
CA GLU A 104 -1.26 16.84 -11.00
C GLU A 104 -2.76 17.07 -10.87
N ARG A 105 -3.54 16.60 -11.86
CA ARG A 105 -5.00 16.71 -11.88
C ARG A 105 -5.63 15.91 -10.75
N ALA A 106 -5.16 14.69 -10.51
CA ALA A 106 -5.60 13.88 -9.37
C ALA A 106 -5.35 14.58 -8.03
N HIS A 107 -4.19 15.22 -7.85
CA HIS A 107 -3.90 15.99 -6.65
C HIS A 107 -4.77 17.23 -6.49
N GLU A 108 -5.07 17.95 -7.57
CA GLU A 108 -6.01 19.07 -7.55
C GLU A 108 -7.40 18.66 -7.05
N VAL A 109 -7.86 17.46 -7.41
CA VAL A 109 -9.16 16.94 -6.99
C VAL A 109 -9.12 16.38 -5.55
N VAL A 110 -8.05 15.70 -5.15
CA VAL A 110 -7.94 15.05 -3.83
C VAL A 110 -7.75 16.08 -2.70
N LYS A 111 -6.96 17.15 -2.93
CA LYS A 111 -6.69 18.19 -1.93
C LYS A 111 -7.96 18.81 -1.29
N PRO A 112 -8.94 19.34 -2.06
CA PRO A 112 -10.15 19.92 -1.48
C PRO A 112 -11.06 18.87 -0.82
N LEU A 113 -11.02 17.61 -1.29
CA LEU A 113 -11.80 16.52 -0.69
C LEU A 113 -11.28 16.15 0.71
N ALA A 114 -9.96 16.17 0.90
CA ALA A 114 -9.35 15.93 2.20
C ALA A 114 -9.68 17.03 3.22
N LEU A 115 -9.75 18.30 2.77
CA LEU A 115 -10.13 19.43 3.61
C LEU A 115 -11.61 19.37 4.04
N ARG A 116 -12.52 18.91 3.18
CA ARG A 116 -13.95 18.78 3.50
C ARG A 116 -14.27 17.59 4.42
N GLY A 117 -13.50 16.50 4.36
CA GLY A 117 -13.71 15.31 5.19
C GLY A 117 -13.41 15.50 6.68
N GLY A 118 -12.71 16.59 7.05
CA GLY A 118 -12.34 16.88 8.44
C GLY A 118 -13.47 17.39 9.34
N HIS A 119 -14.67 17.66 8.80
CA HIS A 119 -15.75 18.32 9.54
C HIS A 119 -16.99 17.45 9.84
N SER A 120 -17.02 16.19 9.41
CA SER A 120 -18.30 15.44 9.37
C SER A 120 -18.61 14.52 10.57
N ASN A 121 -17.86 14.55 11.67
CA ASN A 121 -18.09 13.61 12.80
C ASN A 121 -18.43 14.29 14.15
N ARG A 122 -18.96 15.54 14.16
CA ARG A 122 -19.34 16.22 15.43
C ARG A 122 -20.77 16.76 15.48
N ALA A 123 -21.69 16.24 14.69
CA ALA A 123 -23.09 16.66 14.71
C ALA A 123 -24.02 15.45 14.93
N ASP A 124 -24.04 14.94 16.16
CA ASP A 124 -25.15 14.14 16.73
C ASP A 124 -24.96 13.97 18.25
N ALA A 125 -24.77 15.09 18.94
CA ALA A 125 -24.91 15.16 20.40
C ALA A 125 -25.81 16.35 20.72
N SER A 126 -27.04 16.03 21.13
CA SER A 126 -28.07 16.98 21.57
C SER A 126 -27.57 17.94 22.65
N PRO A 127 -28.15 19.14 22.74
CA PRO A 127 -27.73 20.16 23.69
C PRO A 127 -28.38 19.92 25.05
N HIS A 128 -27.57 19.73 26.09
CA HIS A 128 -27.92 20.20 27.42
C HIS A 128 -26.90 21.26 27.84
N SER A 129 -27.44 22.46 27.97
CA SER A 129 -26.85 23.63 28.59
C SER A 129 -26.43 23.32 30.03
N ASP A 130 -25.14 23.49 30.34
CA ASP A 130 -24.76 24.34 31.47
C ASP A 130 -23.35 24.88 31.26
N GLN A 131 -23.28 26.19 31.40
CA GLN A 131 -22.17 27.07 31.11
C GLN A 131 -21.38 27.29 32.40
N ALA A 132 -20.12 26.88 32.43
CA ALA A 132 -19.15 27.41 33.39
C ALA A 132 -17.75 27.42 32.76
N ASP A 133 -17.11 28.57 32.94
CA ASP A 133 -15.80 29.01 32.49
C ASP A 133 -14.68 27.97 32.51
N GLY A 134 -13.92 27.93 31.41
CA GLY A 134 -12.73 27.09 31.27
C GLY A 134 -11.93 27.42 30.02
N ALA A 135 -11.54 28.69 29.87
CA ALA A 135 -10.58 29.11 28.85
C ALA A 135 -9.18 28.53 29.15
N ALA A 136 -8.90 27.32 28.66
CA ALA A 136 -7.53 26.84 28.44
C ALA A 136 -7.50 25.57 27.56
N LYS A 137 -6.58 25.58 26.59
CA LYS A 137 -6.08 24.42 25.81
C LYS A 137 -6.97 23.95 24.66
N LEU A 138 -6.82 24.64 23.53
CA LEU A 138 -6.87 24.04 22.21
C LEU A 138 -5.74 22.99 22.09
N SER A 139 -5.96 21.82 22.70
CA SER A 139 -5.16 20.65 22.41
C SER A 139 -5.60 20.13 21.05
N ASN A 140 -4.83 20.52 20.04
CA ASN A 140 -4.64 19.74 18.82
C ASN A 140 -4.62 18.25 19.21
N PRO A 141 -5.35 17.34 18.54
CA PRO A 141 -5.13 15.91 18.75
C PRO A 141 -3.68 15.62 18.35
N GLN A 142 -2.79 15.61 19.34
CA GLN A 142 -1.43 15.14 19.18
C GLN A 142 -1.57 13.74 18.59
N LEU A 143 -1.14 13.59 17.33
CA LEU A 143 -0.71 12.31 16.78
C LEU A 143 -0.01 11.57 17.92
N PRO A 144 -0.44 10.36 18.30
CA PRO A 144 0.08 9.68 19.47
C PRO A 144 1.60 9.71 19.37
N ALA A 145 2.21 10.17 20.47
CA ALA A 145 3.63 10.46 20.60
C ALA A 145 4.46 9.51 19.72
N SER A 146 5.23 10.10 18.81
CA SER A 146 6.38 9.52 18.13
C SER A 146 6.79 8.19 18.75
N ASN A 147 6.35 7.08 18.15
CA ASN A 147 6.76 5.76 18.61
C ASN A 147 8.28 5.70 18.43
N CYS A 148 9.03 5.97 19.50
CA CYS A 148 10.49 5.88 19.60
C CYS A 148 10.95 4.42 19.56
N SER A 149 10.31 3.59 18.73
CA SER A 149 10.68 2.20 18.56
C SER A 149 12.04 2.18 17.87
N ARG A 150 12.95 1.38 18.42
CA ARG A 150 14.27 1.13 17.84
C ARG A 150 14.31 -0.20 17.08
N THR A 151 13.16 -0.84 16.92
CA THR A 151 13.07 -2.20 16.40
C THR A 151 12.11 -2.25 15.21
N LEU A 152 12.62 -2.74 14.08
CA LEU A 152 11.83 -3.02 12.90
C LEU A 152 11.50 -4.50 12.83
N HIS A 153 10.33 -4.83 12.30
CA HIS A 153 10.03 -6.18 11.81
C HIS A 153 10.07 -6.17 10.29
N LEU A 154 10.72 -7.17 9.72
CA LEU A 154 10.85 -7.40 8.29
C LEU A 154 9.95 -8.57 7.90
N ILE A 155 9.10 -8.34 6.90
CA ILE A 155 8.22 -9.35 6.30
C ILE A 155 8.60 -9.60 4.84
N ASN A 156 8.06 -10.68 4.27
CA ASN A 156 8.35 -11.14 2.90
C ASN A 156 9.80 -11.56 2.65
N LEU A 157 10.50 -12.09 3.68
CA LEU A 157 11.90 -12.47 3.53
C LEU A 157 12.14 -13.66 2.61
N GLY A 158 11.13 -14.44 2.25
CA GLY A 158 11.30 -15.75 1.59
C GLY A 158 11.37 -16.88 2.62
N ARG A 159 10.89 -18.07 2.26
CA ARG A 159 10.76 -19.20 3.19
C ARG A 159 12.11 -19.77 3.63
N TYR A 160 13.08 -19.74 2.73
CA TYR A 160 14.38 -20.40 2.89
C TYR A 160 15.52 -19.43 3.17
N SER A 161 15.21 -18.15 3.38
CA SER A 161 16.23 -17.12 3.49
C SER A 161 16.99 -17.25 4.79
N THR A 162 18.31 -17.21 4.68
CA THR A 162 19.23 -17.36 5.81
C THR A 162 19.53 -16.01 6.45
N GLU A 163 20.03 -16.03 7.69
CA GLU A 163 20.46 -14.80 8.37
C GLU A 163 21.60 -14.10 7.62
N GLU A 164 22.51 -14.87 7.03
CA GLU A 164 23.62 -14.39 6.20
C GLU A 164 23.13 -13.66 4.95
N GLU A 165 22.15 -14.23 4.23
CA GLU A 165 21.54 -13.59 3.05
C GLU A 165 20.83 -12.29 3.41
N VAL A 166 20.06 -12.30 4.50
CA VAL A 166 19.35 -11.10 4.97
C VAL A 166 20.34 -10.01 5.36
N THR A 167 21.41 -10.37 6.07
CA THR A 167 22.47 -9.42 6.50
C THR A 167 23.19 -8.83 5.30
N ALA A 168 23.64 -9.67 4.36
CA ALA A 168 24.32 -9.20 3.15
C ALA A 168 23.45 -8.25 2.32
N ALA A 169 22.15 -8.50 2.25
CA ALA A 169 21.22 -7.66 1.52
C ALA A 169 20.93 -6.32 2.24
N LEU A 170 20.88 -6.32 3.58
CA LEU A 170 20.78 -5.09 4.37
C LEU A 170 22.05 -4.23 4.28
N ASP A 171 23.23 -4.87 4.25
CA ASP A 171 24.51 -4.18 4.09
C ASP A 171 24.63 -3.46 2.74
N GLN A 172 24.08 -4.03 1.66
CA GLN A 172 24.00 -3.37 0.35
C GLN A 172 23.20 -2.06 0.38
N LEU A 173 22.26 -1.93 1.34
CA LEU A 173 21.48 -0.71 1.56
C LEU A 173 22.10 0.23 2.61
N GLY A 174 23.28 -0.12 3.15
CA GLY A 174 23.91 0.62 4.24
C GLY A 174 23.12 0.57 5.55
N VAL A 175 22.34 -0.50 5.75
CA VAL A 175 21.53 -0.70 6.95
C VAL A 175 22.25 -1.66 7.88
N HIS A 176 22.73 -1.14 9.00
CA HIS A 176 23.40 -1.93 10.03
C HIS A 176 22.59 -1.95 11.32
N GLY A 177 22.36 -3.13 11.87
CA GLY A 177 21.62 -3.35 13.12
C GLY A 177 21.76 -4.78 13.60
N GLU A 178 21.37 -5.03 14.84
CA GLU A 178 21.30 -6.39 15.39
C GLU A 178 20.13 -7.12 14.73
N LEU A 179 20.41 -8.21 14.00
CA LEU A 179 19.42 -9.01 13.29
C LEU A 179 19.04 -10.24 14.12
N SER A 180 17.76 -10.59 14.12
CA SER A 180 17.26 -11.84 14.69
C SER A 180 16.19 -12.43 13.76
N LEU A 181 16.43 -13.64 13.24
CA LEU A 181 15.44 -14.36 12.44
C LEU A 181 14.54 -15.22 13.32
N ALA A 182 13.24 -15.16 13.06
CA ALA A 182 12.25 -16.05 13.65
C ALA A 182 11.41 -16.74 12.58
N GLU A 183 10.99 -17.97 12.88
CA GLU A 183 10.00 -18.66 12.07
C GLU A 183 8.59 -18.30 12.54
N THR A 184 7.70 -18.06 11.60
CA THR A 184 6.28 -17.85 11.86
C THR A 184 5.57 -19.18 12.04
N HIS A 185 4.42 -19.18 12.72
CA HIS A 185 3.56 -20.36 12.86
C HIS A 185 3.07 -20.95 11.52
N LEU A 186 3.19 -20.19 10.41
CA LEU A 186 2.86 -20.64 9.06
C LEU A 186 4.07 -21.19 8.29
N GLY A 187 5.23 -21.33 8.95
CA GLY A 187 6.47 -21.81 8.33
C GLY A 187 7.13 -20.82 7.38
N GLY A 188 6.74 -19.54 7.43
CA GLY A 188 7.45 -18.43 6.77
C GLY A 188 8.49 -17.80 7.71
N ARG A 189 9.43 -17.02 7.17
CA ARG A 189 10.43 -16.28 7.95
C ARG A 189 10.02 -14.83 8.17
N ILE A 190 10.25 -14.35 9.38
CA ILE A 190 10.27 -12.92 9.73
C ILE A 190 11.62 -12.60 10.36
N ALA A 191 12.04 -11.35 10.28
CA ALA A 191 13.22 -10.90 11.01
C ALA A 191 12.91 -9.67 11.82
N PHE A 192 13.63 -9.51 12.92
CA PHE A 192 13.62 -8.32 13.75
C PHE A 192 15.00 -7.68 13.64
N LEU A 193 15.00 -6.37 13.44
CA LEU A 193 16.22 -5.58 13.28
C LEU A 193 16.21 -4.46 14.30
N ARG A 194 17.18 -4.47 15.21
CA ARG A 194 17.30 -3.51 16.31
C ARG A 194 18.46 -2.54 16.07
N PHE A 195 18.19 -1.29 16.38
CA PHE A 195 19.11 -0.17 16.17
C PHE A 195 19.51 0.47 17.50
N ALA A 196 20.64 1.17 17.51
CA ALA A 196 21.10 1.90 18.68
C ALA A 196 20.17 3.09 18.98
N SER A 197 19.64 3.72 17.94
CA SER A 197 18.77 4.89 18.02
C SER A 197 17.48 4.78 17.18
N PRO A 198 16.38 5.45 17.58
CA PRO A 198 15.15 5.47 16.78
C PRO A 198 15.33 6.21 15.45
N GLU A 199 16.26 7.17 15.37
CA GLU A 199 16.61 7.87 14.13
C GLU A 199 17.23 6.92 13.11
N GLU A 200 18.14 6.04 13.53
CA GLU A 200 18.68 4.97 12.68
C GLU A 200 17.60 4.02 12.20
N ALA A 201 16.71 3.57 13.10
CA ALA A 201 15.60 2.70 12.73
C ALA A 201 14.67 3.37 11.70
N SER A 202 14.42 4.67 11.84
CA SER A 202 13.61 5.43 10.89
C SER A 202 14.28 5.54 9.52
N ARG A 203 15.59 5.83 9.48
CA ARG A 203 16.36 5.86 8.22
C ARG A 203 16.39 4.49 7.54
N ALA A 204 16.70 3.44 8.30
CA ALA A 204 16.74 2.08 7.81
C ALA A 204 15.40 1.61 7.26
N ARG A 205 14.29 1.93 7.95
CA ARG A 205 12.95 1.62 7.46
C ARG A 205 12.67 2.25 6.11
N ASN A 206 13.07 3.50 5.92
CA ASN A 206 12.89 4.19 4.63
C ASN A 206 13.78 3.57 3.56
N ALA A 207 15.05 3.28 3.87
CA ALA A 207 15.98 2.63 2.94
C ALA A 207 15.46 1.28 2.46
N ILE A 208 14.98 0.42 3.36
CA ILE A 208 14.43 -0.90 3.02
C ILE A 208 13.17 -0.78 2.16
N ASN A 209 12.22 0.06 2.57
CA ASN A 209 10.95 0.19 1.86
C ASN A 209 11.07 0.88 0.49
N LEU A 210 12.11 1.69 0.29
CA LEU A 210 12.37 2.37 -0.99
C LEU A 210 13.36 1.60 -1.89
N GLY A 211 14.21 0.75 -1.30
CA GLY A 211 15.28 0.03 -2.00
C GLY A 211 14.86 -1.22 -2.78
N ASP A 212 13.55 -1.55 -2.82
CA ASP A 212 13.00 -2.76 -3.45
C ASP A 212 13.78 -4.05 -3.12
N LEU A 213 14.18 -4.20 -1.85
CA LEU A 213 14.98 -5.33 -1.38
C LEU A 213 14.23 -6.65 -1.61
N ARG A 214 14.82 -7.62 -2.31
CA ARG A 214 14.20 -8.92 -2.60
C ARG A 214 15.08 -10.06 -2.11
N LEU A 215 14.49 -10.97 -1.32
CA LEU A 215 15.16 -12.13 -0.75
C LEU A 215 14.34 -13.40 -1.05
N GLY A 216 14.90 -14.33 -1.83
CA GLY A 216 14.32 -15.65 -2.06
C GLY A 216 12.87 -15.71 -2.57
N GLY A 217 12.30 -14.60 -3.06
CA GLY A 217 10.88 -14.46 -3.34
C GLY A 217 10.58 -13.33 -4.32
N GLN A 218 9.35 -13.34 -4.85
CA GLN A 218 8.89 -12.38 -5.87
C GLN A 218 8.53 -11.00 -5.30
N ARG A 219 8.26 -10.91 -3.99
CA ARG A 219 7.78 -9.69 -3.34
C ARG A 219 8.92 -8.96 -2.62
N PRO A 220 8.92 -7.63 -2.61
CA PRO A 220 9.88 -6.87 -1.83
C PRO A 220 9.68 -7.09 -0.34
N VAL A 221 10.80 -7.05 0.38
CA VAL A 221 10.85 -7.00 1.83
C VAL A 221 10.24 -5.69 2.30
N VAL A 222 9.37 -5.78 3.29
CA VAL A 222 8.71 -4.59 3.87
C VAL A 222 9.13 -4.46 5.32
N ALA A 223 9.53 -3.25 5.70
CA ALA A 223 9.92 -2.89 7.05
C ALA A 223 8.80 -2.11 7.77
N GLY A 224 8.31 -2.68 8.86
CA GLY A 224 7.34 -2.05 9.76
C GLY A 224 7.88 -1.89 11.18
N TRP A 225 7.23 -1.05 11.98
CA TRP A 225 7.57 -0.90 13.41
C TRP A 225 7.14 -2.14 14.20
N ALA A 226 8.04 -2.73 14.98
CA ALA A 226 7.66 -3.81 15.88
C ALA A 226 6.71 -3.28 16.96
N ARG A 227 5.63 -4.02 17.28
CA ARG A 227 4.61 -3.59 18.25
C ARG A 227 5.12 -3.57 19.70
N ARG A 228 6.22 -4.26 19.99
CA ARG A 228 6.89 -4.32 21.29
C ARG A 228 8.37 -4.52 21.06
N ASP A 229 9.23 -3.88 21.86
CA ASP A 229 10.66 -4.22 21.97
C ASP A 229 10.83 -5.55 22.72
N ARG A 230 10.08 -6.59 22.34
CA ARG A 230 10.32 -7.95 22.83
C ARG A 230 11.40 -8.55 21.94
N TRP A 231 12.63 -8.40 22.40
CA TRP A 231 13.74 -9.20 21.90
C TRP A 231 13.50 -10.66 22.31
N LEU A 232 13.60 -11.57 21.36
CA LEU A 232 13.64 -13.01 21.63
C LEU A 232 15.10 -13.34 21.96
N SER A 233 15.43 -13.30 23.26
CA SER A 233 16.70 -13.78 23.80
C SER A 233 16.67 -15.29 23.97
#